data_AF-A0A961BX29-F1
#
_entry.id   AF-A0A961BX29-F1
#
_cell.length_a   1.000
_cell.length_b   1.000
_cell.length_c   1.000
_cell.angle_alpha   90.00
_cell.angle_beta   90.00
_cell.angle_gamma   90.00
#
_symmetry.space_group_name_H-M   'P 1'
#
loop_
_entity.id
_entity.type
_entity.pdbx_description
1 polymer ?
#
loop_
_entity_poly.entity_id
_entity_poly.type
_entity_poly.pdbx_seq_one_letter_code
_entity_poly.pdbx_strand_id
1 'polypeptide(L)'
;AFGYFLGDRVDRDLVREANNNLLRLCDELWVFGTTIANGVLFEILYAHEMGMPVRLYNVATRANEIHPVPVERLRFEPELYVRGVSRAELRDLVAGGGGTTGPSPAGSTRLDRRALRQASPARASAMAAAASTTAPP
;
A
#
# COMPACT_ATOMS: atom_id res chain seq x y z
N ALA A 1 -5.66 23.77 2.46
CA ALA A 1 -5.37 22.32 2.59
C ALA A 1 -3.91 22.08 2.21
N PHE A 2 -3.17 21.27 2.98
CA PHE A 2 -1.87 20.76 2.54
C PHE A 2 -2.15 19.74 1.43
N GLY A 3 -1.84 20.08 0.18
CA GLY A 3 -2.04 19.16 -0.94
C GLY A 3 -1.11 17.96 -0.81
N TYR A 4 -1.66 16.75 -0.96
CA TYR A 4 -0.87 15.54 -1.18
C TYR A 4 0.07 15.80 -2.39
N PHE A 5 1.31 15.29 -2.34
CA PHE A 5 2.35 15.55 -3.35
C PHE A 5 2.72 17.04 -3.53
N LEU A 6 2.70 17.83 -2.45
CA LEU A 6 3.06 19.27 -2.48
C LEU A 6 2.19 20.10 -3.44
N GLY A 7 0.97 19.62 -3.71
CA GLY A 7 0.04 20.23 -4.67
C GLY A 7 0.49 20.07 -6.12
N ASP A 8 1.08 18.92 -6.46
CA ASP A 8 1.59 18.58 -7.80
C ASP A 8 2.65 19.57 -8.35
N ARG A 9 3.24 20.38 -7.47
CA ARG A 9 4.35 21.28 -7.83
C ARG A 9 5.67 20.54 -8.05
N VAL A 10 5.74 19.29 -7.60
CA VAL A 10 6.87 18.39 -7.75
C VAL A 10 6.35 17.13 -8.43
N ASP A 11 7.15 16.57 -9.35
CA ASP A 11 6.84 15.30 -9.98
C ASP A 11 6.58 14.22 -8.91
N ARG A 12 5.48 13.50 -9.06
CA ARG A 12 5.05 12.49 -8.09
C ARG A 12 6.07 11.35 -7.99
N ASP A 13 6.75 11.02 -9.06
CA ASP A 13 7.77 9.97 -9.05
C ASP A 13 9.00 10.42 -8.27
N LEU A 14 9.40 11.69 -8.36
CA LEU A 14 10.45 12.25 -7.50
C LEU A 14 10.07 12.22 -6.02
N VAL A 15 8.81 12.54 -5.68
CA VAL A 15 8.32 12.45 -4.29
C VAL A 15 8.38 11.00 -3.78
N ARG A 16 7.97 10.03 -4.60
CA ARG A 16 8.04 8.61 -4.25
C ARG A 16 9.47 8.12 -4.08
N GLU A 17 10.37 8.48 -5.00
CA GLU A 17 11.78 8.14 -4.91
C GLU A 17 12.43 8.72 -3.65
N ALA A 18 12.14 9.99 -3.33
CA ALA A 18 12.62 10.62 -2.12
C ALA A 18 12.11 9.91 -0.85
N ASN A 19 10.83 9.58 -0.77
CA ASN A 19 10.26 8.85 0.37
C ASN A 19 10.86 7.44 0.50
N ASN A 20 11.04 6.72 -0.61
CA ASN A 20 11.67 5.40 -0.60
C ASN A 20 13.13 5.48 -0.15
N ASN A 21 13.86 6.53 -0.54
CA ASN A 21 15.23 6.77 -0.07
C ASN A 21 15.27 7.07 1.43
N LEU A 22 14.34 7.86 1.95
CA LEU A 22 14.23 8.09 3.40
C LEU A 22 13.94 6.78 4.14
N LEU A 23 13.02 5.97 3.63
CA LEU A 23 12.64 4.71 4.25
C LEU A 23 13.84 3.72 4.34
N ARG A 24 14.78 3.76 3.39
CA ARG A 24 16.03 2.96 3.42
C ARG A 24 17.01 3.38 4.51
N LEU A 25 16.91 4.62 4.99
CA LEU A 25 17.79 5.18 6.01
C LEU A 25 17.19 5.03 7.42
N CYS A 26 15.95 4.57 7.53
CA CYS A 26 15.26 4.37 8.80
C CYS A 26 15.56 2.99 9.40
N ASP A 27 15.52 2.92 10.73
CA ASP A 27 15.63 1.66 11.47
C ASP A 27 14.29 0.95 11.66
N GLU A 28 13.17 1.68 11.55
CA GLU A 28 11.81 1.16 11.68
C GLU A 28 10.77 2.04 10.95
N LEU A 29 9.65 1.43 10.54
CA LEU A 29 8.51 2.11 9.92
C LEU A 29 7.32 2.13 10.88
N TRP A 30 6.77 3.32 11.11
CA TRP A 30 5.57 3.51 11.93
C TRP A 30 4.41 3.97 11.05
N VAL A 31 3.32 3.21 11.05
CA VAL A 31 2.11 3.50 10.28
C VAL A 31 1.01 3.91 11.22
N PHE A 32 0.44 5.09 10.95
CA PHE A 32 -0.65 5.65 11.74
C PHE A 32 -1.96 5.59 10.96
N GLY A 33 -2.96 4.95 11.55
CA GLY A 33 -4.30 4.80 11.00
C GLY A 33 -4.75 3.34 10.94
N THR A 34 -6.06 3.14 10.97
CA THR A 34 -6.67 1.79 10.88
C THR A 34 -7.07 1.42 9.45
N THR A 35 -6.95 2.34 8.50
CA THR A 35 -7.25 2.11 7.08
C THR A 35 -5.97 2.29 6.26
N ILE A 36 -5.53 1.22 5.60
CA ILE A 36 -4.31 1.18 4.80
C ILE A 36 -4.63 1.57 3.36
N ALA A 37 -3.91 2.58 2.88
CA ALA A 37 -3.96 3.06 1.50
C ALA A 37 -2.96 2.32 0.60
N ASN A 38 -3.10 2.46 -0.72
CA ASN A 38 -2.23 1.80 -1.69
C ASN A 38 -0.73 2.13 -1.49
N GLY A 39 -0.39 3.41 -1.33
CA GLY A 39 0.98 3.84 -1.11
C GLY A 39 1.56 3.34 0.22
N VAL A 40 0.75 3.33 1.29
CA VAL A 40 1.17 2.84 2.61
C VAL A 40 1.43 1.33 2.57
N LEU A 41 0.60 0.56 1.85
CA LEU A 41 0.87 -0.87 1.67
C LEU A 41 2.20 -1.11 0.95
N PHE A 42 2.52 -0.30 -0.06
CA PHE A 42 3.81 -0.39 -0.75
C PHE A 42 4.99 -0.13 0.19
N GLU A 43 4.91 0.92 1.02
CA GLU A 43 5.95 1.23 2.01
C GLU A 43 6.11 0.11 3.06
N ILE A 44 5.00 -0.47 3.55
CA ILE A 44 5.02 -1.63 4.47
C ILE A 44 5.71 -2.83 3.81
N LEU A 45 5.33 -3.18 2.59
CA LEU A 45 5.95 -4.29 1.86
C LEU A 45 7.44 -4.04 1.64
N TYR A 46 7.81 -2.81 1.30
CA TYR A 46 9.20 -2.44 1.09
C TYR A 46 10.02 -2.50 2.38
N ALA A 47 9.44 -2.07 3.51
CA ALA A 47 10.06 -2.22 4.83
C ALA A 47 10.31 -3.70 5.17
N HIS A 48 9.33 -4.58 4.92
CA HIS A 48 9.48 -6.03 5.12
C HIS A 48 10.57 -6.63 4.23
N GLU A 49 10.69 -6.19 2.97
CA GLU A 49 11.79 -6.63 2.09
C GLU A 49 13.18 -6.27 2.63
N MET A 50 13.29 -5.18 3.39
CA MET A 50 14.53 -4.75 4.04
C MET A 50 14.73 -5.35 5.44
N GLY A 51 13.80 -6.18 5.92
CA GLY A 51 13.83 -6.71 7.29
C GLY A 51 13.57 -5.65 8.36
N MET A 52 12.99 -4.51 7.99
CA MET A 52 12.74 -3.39 8.87
C MET A 52 11.46 -3.64 9.70
N PRO A 53 11.49 -3.44 11.04
CA PRO A 53 10.31 -3.52 11.88
C PRO A 53 9.21 -2.55 11.43
N VAL A 54 7.97 -3.05 11.33
CA VAL A 54 6.78 -2.24 11.05
C VAL A 54 5.90 -2.20 12.28
N ARG A 55 5.56 -0.99 12.76
CA ARG A 55 4.67 -0.75 13.89
C ARG A 55 3.40 -0.04 13.45
N LEU A 56 2.25 -0.53 13.92
CA LEU A 56 0.94 0.00 13.54
C LEU A 56 0.31 0.69 14.74
N TYR A 57 -0.20 1.90 14.54
CA TYR A 57 -0.84 2.70 15.58
C TYR A 57 -2.17 3.28 15.09
N ASN A 58 -3.10 3.56 16.00
CA ASN A 58 -4.26 4.37 15.67
C ASN A 58 -3.85 5.86 15.56
N VAL A 59 -4.78 6.68 15.07
CA VAL A 59 -4.65 8.14 15.09
C VAL A 59 -5.57 8.68 16.17
N ALA A 60 -5.04 9.56 17.01
CA ALA A 60 -5.80 10.27 18.04
C ALA A 60 -5.23 11.69 18.22
N THR A 61 -6.04 12.59 18.78
CA THR A 61 -5.63 13.98 19.01
C THR A 61 -4.62 14.10 20.14
N ARG A 62 -4.73 13.24 21.17
CA ARG A 62 -3.83 13.25 22.32
C ARG A 62 -2.86 12.07 22.25
N ALA A 63 -1.61 12.32 22.60
CA ALA A 63 -0.56 11.30 22.53
C ALA A 63 -0.86 10.07 23.40
N ASN A 64 -1.52 10.26 24.55
CA ASN A 64 -1.91 9.17 25.45
C ASN A 64 -3.08 8.30 24.94
N GLU A 65 -3.71 8.69 23.82
CA GLU A 65 -4.78 7.93 23.14
C GLU A 65 -4.25 7.19 21.90
N ILE A 66 -2.94 7.34 21.61
CA ILE A 66 -2.25 6.64 20.53
C ILE A 66 -1.74 5.29 21.08
N HIS A 67 -2.18 4.22 20.46
CA HIS A 67 -2.00 2.84 20.89
C HIS A 67 -1.72 1.93 19.70
N PRO A 68 -0.98 0.83 19.92
CA PRO A 68 -0.77 -0.18 18.89
C PRO A 68 -2.08 -0.73 18.32
N VAL A 69 -2.11 -0.93 17.01
CA VAL A 69 -3.26 -1.51 16.29
C VAL A 69 -2.91 -2.93 15.87
N PRO A 70 -3.69 -3.93 16.29
CA PRO A 70 -3.50 -5.30 15.82
C PRO A 70 -3.94 -5.42 14.36
N VAL A 71 -3.26 -6.27 13.58
CA VAL A 71 -3.44 -6.42 12.13
C VAL A 71 -4.89 -6.78 11.76
N GLU A 72 -5.58 -7.51 12.63
CA GLU A 72 -6.98 -7.91 12.46
C GLU A 72 -7.92 -6.71 12.45
N ARG A 73 -7.55 -5.58 13.06
CA ARG A 73 -8.36 -4.35 13.04
C ARG A 73 -8.16 -3.51 11.79
N LEU A 74 -7.16 -3.83 10.96
CA LEU A 74 -6.89 -3.08 9.73
C LEU A 74 -8.02 -3.24 8.70
N ARG A 75 -8.34 -2.11 8.08
CA ARG A 75 -9.15 -1.98 6.87
C ARG A 75 -8.23 -1.54 5.74
N PHE A 76 -8.70 -1.69 4.50
CA PHE A 76 -7.96 -1.33 3.31
C PHE A 76 -8.87 -0.51 2.40
N GLU A 77 -8.28 0.43 1.67
CA GLU A 77 -8.99 1.19 0.65
C GLU A 77 -9.59 0.26 -0.42
N PRO A 78 -10.77 0.58 -0.99
CA PRO A 78 -11.43 -0.25 -2.00
C PRO A 78 -10.54 -0.68 -3.18
N GLU A 79 -9.64 0.20 -3.60
CA GLU A 79 -8.72 0.02 -4.73
C GLU A 79 -7.77 -1.17 -4.52
N LEU A 80 -7.52 -1.56 -3.26
CA LEU A 80 -6.67 -2.70 -2.93
C LEU A 80 -7.34 -4.06 -3.17
N TYR A 81 -8.67 -4.11 -3.28
CA TYR A 81 -9.41 -5.35 -3.54
C TYR A 81 -9.61 -5.64 -5.04
N VAL A 82 -9.30 -4.68 -5.93
CA VAL A 82 -9.62 -4.73 -7.37
C VAL A 82 -8.96 -5.90 -8.11
N ARG A 83 -7.94 -6.54 -7.51
CA ARG A 83 -7.23 -7.69 -8.09
C ARG A 83 -7.66 -9.06 -7.53
N GLY A 84 -8.80 -9.13 -6.84
CA GLY A 84 -9.26 -10.36 -6.19
C GLY A 84 -8.46 -10.72 -4.93
N VAL A 85 -7.65 -9.80 -4.42
CA VAL A 85 -6.93 -9.96 -3.16
C VAL A 85 -7.95 -9.87 -2.02
N SER A 86 -8.02 -10.89 -1.19
CA SER A 86 -8.87 -10.90 -0.01
C SER A 86 -8.31 -10.02 1.12
N ARG A 87 -9.18 -9.61 2.04
CA ARG A 87 -8.75 -8.89 3.26
C ARG A 87 -7.79 -9.71 4.11
N ALA A 88 -7.93 -11.03 4.12
CA ALA A 88 -7.03 -11.92 4.85
C ALA A 88 -5.63 -11.87 4.25
N GLU A 89 -5.50 -12.00 2.94
CA GLU A 89 -4.21 -11.90 2.25
C GLU A 89 -3.56 -10.52 2.45
N LEU A 90 -4.32 -9.43 2.40
CA LEU A 90 -3.79 -8.09 2.67
C LEU A 90 -3.27 -7.95 4.12
N ARG A 91 -3.94 -8.57 5.08
CA ARG A 91 -3.47 -8.61 6.48
C ARG A 91 -2.20 -9.42 6.63
N ASP A 92 -2.13 -10.59 6.00
CA ASP A 92 -0.95 -11.46 6.03
C ASP A 92 0.28 -10.76 5.45
N LEU A 93 0.08 -10.01 4.35
CA LEU A 93 1.10 -9.15 3.76
C LEU A 93 1.59 -8.07 4.73
N VAL A 94 0.68 -7.40 5.45
CA VAL A 94 1.04 -6.38 6.45
C VAL A 94 1.75 -7.00 7.65
N ALA A 95 1.38 -8.21 8.06
CA ALA A 95 2.00 -8.92 9.17
C ALA A 95 3.45 -9.40 8.87
N GLY A 96 3.94 -9.24 7.64
CA GLY A 96 5.26 -9.75 7.22
C GLY A 96 5.25 -11.26 6.92
N GLY A 97 4.06 -11.86 6.79
CA GLY A 97 3.87 -13.27 6.51
C GLY A 97 4.24 -13.62 5.07
N GLY A 98 5.46 -14.14 4.88
CA GLY A 98 5.96 -14.58 3.59
C GLY A 98 6.85 -15.82 3.66
N GLY A 99 6.32 -16.96 4.15
CA GLY A 99 7.00 -18.26 4.09
C GLY A 99 6.10 -19.48 4.39
N THR A 100 5.57 -20.11 3.34
CA THR A 100 5.13 -21.53 3.16
C THR A 100 3.94 -22.17 3.94
N THR A 101 3.09 -22.83 3.13
CA THR A 101 2.20 -24.01 3.35
C THR A 101 0.86 -23.89 4.09
N GLY A 102 -0.21 -23.80 3.31
CA GLY A 102 -1.54 -24.35 3.60
C GLY A 102 -2.25 -24.66 2.26
N PRO A 103 -3.00 -25.76 2.11
CA PRO A 103 -3.57 -26.13 0.82
C PRO A 103 -4.60 -25.10 0.37
N SER A 104 -4.40 -24.57 -0.83
CA SER A 104 -5.34 -23.67 -1.50
C SER A 104 -6.68 -24.39 -1.71
N PRO A 105 -7.84 -23.78 -1.38
CA PRO A 105 -9.07 -24.17 -2.04
C PRO A 105 -8.92 -23.83 -3.53
N ALA A 106 -9.24 -24.80 -4.38
CA ALA A 106 -9.07 -24.71 -5.82
C ALA A 106 -9.77 -23.47 -6.39
N GLY A 107 -9.03 -22.64 -7.12
CA GLY A 107 -9.58 -21.54 -7.93
C GLY A 107 -8.99 -20.15 -7.71
N SER A 108 -8.18 -19.91 -6.67
CA SER A 108 -7.54 -18.60 -6.48
C SER A 108 -6.30 -18.46 -7.37
N THR A 109 -6.37 -17.53 -8.32
CA THR A 109 -5.24 -17.19 -9.19
C THR A 109 -4.17 -16.53 -8.31
N ARG A 110 -3.02 -17.21 -8.12
CA ARG A 110 -1.85 -16.68 -7.40
C ARG A 110 -1.56 -15.24 -7.85
N LEU A 111 -1.68 -14.29 -6.93
CA LEU A 111 -1.07 -12.99 -7.09
C LEU A 111 0.45 -13.17 -7.04
N ASP A 112 1.04 -13.32 -8.22
CA ASP A 112 2.48 -13.35 -8.39
C ASP A 112 3.07 -12.03 -7.88
N ARG A 113 4.03 -12.10 -6.95
CA ARG A 113 4.81 -10.94 -6.48
C ARG A 113 5.45 -10.18 -7.66
N ARG A 114 5.67 -10.86 -8.78
CA ARG A 114 6.14 -10.28 -10.05
C ARG A 114 5.07 -9.50 -10.82
N ALA A 115 3.78 -9.84 -10.67
CA ALA A 115 2.66 -9.11 -11.28
C ALA A 115 2.35 -7.79 -10.55
N LEU A 116 2.70 -7.66 -9.26
CA LEU A 116 2.74 -6.36 -8.58
C LEU A 116 3.93 -5.49 -9.07
N ARG A 117 5.09 -6.08 -9.40
CA ARG A 117 6.24 -5.35 -10.00
C ARG A 117 5.94 -4.72 -11.36
N GLN A 118 5.05 -5.32 -12.17
CA GLN A 118 4.71 -4.81 -13.52
C GLN A 118 3.53 -3.83 -13.54
N ALA A 119 2.87 -3.65 -12.40
CA ALA A 119 1.83 -2.64 -12.22
C ALA A 119 2.45 -1.27 -11.91
N SER A 120 3.28 -0.76 -12.84
CA SER A 120 3.62 0.65 -12.83
C SER A 120 2.33 1.47 -13.06
N PRO A 121 2.07 2.55 -12.30
CA PRO A 121 0.87 3.39 -12.46
C PRO A 121 0.76 4.03 -13.86
N ALA A 122 1.85 4.01 -14.64
CA ALA A 122 1.93 4.52 -16.02
C ALA A 122 0.89 3.89 -16.98
N ARG A 123 0.48 2.63 -16.79
CA ARG A 123 -0.53 1.99 -17.65
C ARG A 123 -1.98 2.17 -17.18
N ALA A 124 -2.20 2.35 -15.88
CA ALA A 124 -3.54 2.63 -15.35
C ALA A 124 -4.02 4.04 -15.74
N SER A 125 -3.12 5.02 -15.77
CA SER A 125 -3.42 6.37 -16.29
C SER A 125 -3.67 6.39 -17.80
N ALA A 126 -2.99 5.53 -18.57
CA ALA A 126 -3.20 5.45 -20.03
C ALA A 126 -4.57 4.88 -20.41
N MET A 127 -5.13 3.94 -19.63
CA MET A 127 -6.48 3.40 -19.89
C MET A 127 -7.59 4.36 -19.45
N ALA A 128 -7.40 5.15 -18.39
CA ALA A 128 -8.36 6.17 -17.98
C ALA A 128 -8.41 7.35 -18.97
N ALA A 129 -7.28 7.74 -19.55
CA ALA A 129 -7.22 8.80 -20.56
C ALA A 129 -7.89 8.39 -21.89
N ALA A 130 -7.76 7.12 -22.31
CA ALA A 130 -8.36 6.61 -23.54
C ALA A 130 -9.91 6.51 -23.51
N ALA A 131 -10.52 6.46 -22.32
CA ALA A 131 -11.97 6.39 -22.16
C ALA A 131 -12.67 7.77 -22.24
N SER A 132 -11.92 8.88 -22.24
CA SER A 132 -12.46 10.25 -22.25
C SER A 132 -12.45 10.93 -23.62
N THR A 133 -12.04 10.25 -24.70
CA THR A 133 -11.97 10.85 -26.06
C THR A 133 -13.11 10.43 -27.00
N THR A 134 -14.19 9.86 -26.47
CA THR A 134 -15.39 9.53 -27.26
C THR A 134 -16.63 10.18 -26.66
N ALA A 135 -16.76 11.48 -26.89
CA ALA A 135 -18.04 12.18 -26.87
C ALA A 135 -18.12 13.04 -28.15
N PRO A 136 -19.17 12.87 -28.99
CA PRO A 136 -19.30 13.60 -30.25
C PRO A 136 -19.77 15.06 -30.00
N PRO A 137 -19.67 15.95 -31.01
CA PRO A 137 -19.75 17.40 -30.84
C PRO A 137 -21.12 17.94 -30.41
#